data_AF-K5ED65-F1
#
_entry.id   AF-K5ED65-F1
#
_cell.length_a   1.000
_cell.length_b   1.000
_cell.length_c   1.000
_cell.angle_alpha   90.00
_cell.angle_beta   90.00
_cell.angle_gamma   90.00
#
_symmetry.space_group_name_H-M   'P 1'
#
loop_
_entity.id
_entity.type
_entity.pdbx_description
1 polymer ?
#
loop_
_entity_poly.entity_id
_entity_poly.type
_entity_poly.pdbx_seq_one_letter_code
_entity_poly.pdbx_strand_id
1 'polypeptide(L)'
;MQAAIDELESLAYGVPLAFASEFSGHPRWMDRPPHKVPMIYDLQTTDDPRDIVHRSVQALVEGQVIGVPSETVYGLVASSLCPAAVRRLAQWTATCRGWSTESDASTAGQAGFVAPPADAGSIALCVRSTEAVGDFLMPMTILGRRLSERCFPGPLTLIADCDDTVSAMSCLPESVAGTLRAGAGQRPSPAGGPVAFRVSGHRLLSHIHRYLSAPLVWGEIGLPDASPPTTAEKLQSALNAGTGESLPLLLDDGISRYGDEGTVVRVTGNHWHVQRTGVIQQAAMNQFVKPVIALVCTGNTCRSPMAETLLREALRRKFGREDVARVVSAGVAAGHGSGASPQSVEVMGRRGLDLTGHASQPLEDSLMSMADLVLTMTRRHRDAIAAAWPDRAERVFTLRRDGGDVSDPVGMPVDVYEQCADQIVSELEGWLSELPPDFFPSDGPSEGSDDEPPRHNAGSE
;
A
#
# COMPACT_ATOMS: atom_id res chain seq x y z
N MET A 1 -33.56 5.63 -26.80
CA MET A 1 -32.44 5.72 -25.83
C MET A 1 -32.26 7.15 -25.35
N GLN A 2 -32.13 8.17 -26.23
CA GLN A 2 -32.14 9.57 -25.79
C GLN A 2 -33.48 10.03 -25.18
N ALA A 3 -34.62 9.60 -25.75
CA ALA A 3 -35.95 9.91 -25.18
C ALA A 3 -36.23 9.28 -23.80
N ALA A 4 -35.46 8.25 -23.39
CA ALA A 4 -35.56 7.65 -22.05
C ALA A 4 -34.63 8.34 -21.03
N ILE A 5 -33.62 9.07 -21.51
CA ILE A 5 -32.73 9.90 -20.70
C ILE A 5 -33.45 11.22 -20.35
N ASP A 6 -34.16 11.82 -21.33
CA ASP A 6 -34.90 13.07 -21.12
C ASP A 6 -36.10 12.90 -20.16
N GLU A 7 -36.69 11.70 -20.09
CA GLU A 7 -37.80 11.38 -19.18
C GLU A 7 -37.33 11.23 -17.71
N LEU A 8 -36.09 10.76 -17.50
CA LEU A 8 -35.45 10.64 -16.18
C LEU A 8 -34.96 11.98 -15.63
N GLU A 9 -34.54 12.92 -16.48
CA GLU A 9 -34.15 14.28 -16.05
C GLU A 9 -35.35 15.12 -15.61
N SER A 10 -36.55 14.89 -16.17
CA SER A 10 -37.77 15.60 -15.75
C SER A 10 -38.30 15.19 -14.37
N LEU A 11 -37.99 13.96 -13.92
CA LEU A 11 -38.37 13.43 -12.60
C LEU A 11 -37.42 13.89 -11.48
N ALA A 12 -36.22 14.39 -11.82
CA ALA A 12 -35.20 14.79 -10.86
C ALA A 12 -35.32 16.25 -10.35
N TYR A 13 -36.10 17.11 -11.02
CA TYR A 13 -36.16 18.56 -10.73
C TYR A 13 -37.55 19.10 -10.32
N GLY A 14 -38.41 18.26 -9.74
CA GLY A 14 -39.82 18.56 -9.49
C GLY A 14 -40.27 18.76 -8.04
N VAL A 15 -39.41 19.10 -7.08
CA VAL A 15 -39.87 19.44 -5.71
C VAL A 15 -39.43 20.86 -5.32
N PRO A 16 -40.38 21.79 -5.07
CA PRO A 16 -40.04 23.14 -4.60
C PRO A 16 -39.33 23.12 -3.24
N LEU A 17 -38.25 23.90 -3.14
CA LEU A 17 -37.58 24.31 -1.90
C LEU A 17 -38.53 25.12 -1.01
N ALA A 18 -39.46 24.46 -0.32
CA ALA A 18 -40.33 25.07 0.68
C ALA A 18 -40.88 24.05 1.69
N PHE A 19 -40.01 23.30 2.38
CA PHE A 19 -40.42 22.49 3.56
C PHE A 19 -39.28 22.25 4.56
N ALA A 20 -38.40 23.24 4.77
CA ALA A 20 -37.26 23.13 5.68
C ALA A 20 -37.51 23.70 7.10
N SER A 21 -38.75 23.66 7.62
CA SER A 21 -39.05 24.22 8.96
C SER A 21 -39.92 23.37 9.90
N GLU A 22 -40.19 22.09 9.63
CA GLU A 22 -41.07 21.27 10.51
C GLU A 22 -40.57 19.84 10.80
N PHE A 23 -39.26 19.63 10.93
CA PHE A 23 -38.73 18.36 11.48
C PHE A 23 -37.93 18.59 12.77
N SER A 24 -38.64 18.94 13.84
CA SER A 24 -38.14 18.88 15.22
C SER A 24 -38.57 17.60 15.96
N GLY A 25 -38.91 16.53 15.22
CA GLY A 25 -39.35 15.26 15.79
C GLY A 25 -38.20 14.27 15.89
N HIS A 26 -37.88 13.83 17.11
CA HIS A 26 -37.01 12.67 17.35
C HIS A 26 -37.60 11.45 16.62
N PRO A 27 -36.93 10.88 15.61
CA PRO A 27 -37.52 9.81 14.81
C PRO A 27 -37.74 8.56 15.68
N ARG A 28 -38.97 8.07 15.75
CA ARG A 28 -39.40 6.88 16.53
C ARG A 28 -38.59 5.59 16.29
N TRP A 29 -37.75 5.54 15.25
CA TRP A 29 -36.90 4.39 14.95
C TRP A 29 -35.55 4.41 15.69
N MET A 30 -35.15 5.54 16.28
CA MET A 30 -33.98 5.64 17.17
C MET A 30 -34.18 4.90 18.50
N ASP A 31 -35.43 4.59 18.87
CA ASP A 31 -35.79 3.86 20.10
C ASP A 31 -35.82 2.33 19.94
N ARG A 32 -35.29 1.77 18.83
CA ARG A 32 -35.20 0.31 18.71
C ARG A 32 -34.11 -0.22 19.66
N PRO A 33 -34.44 -1.16 20.58
CA PRO A 33 -33.42 -1.80 21.39
C PRO A 33 -32.42 -2.52 20.46
N PRO A 34 -31.12 -2.53 20.78
CA PRO A 34 -30.13 -3.24 19.99
C PRO A 34 -30.56 -4.70 19.86
N HIS A 35 -30.59 -5.20 18.62
CA HIS A 35 -30.89 -6.59 18.35
C HIS A 35 -29.84 -7.47 19.07
N LYS A 36 -30.27 -8.27 20.05
CA LYS A 36 -29.42 -9.23 20.78
C LYS A 36 -28.93 -10.42 19.94
N VAL A 37 -29.36 -10.51 18.68
CA VAL A 37 -28.94 -11.55 17.74
C VAL A 37 -28.31 -10.83 16.55
N PRO A 38 -27.07 -11.17 16.18
CA PRO A 38 -26.42 -10.55 15.04
C PRO A 38 -27.19 -10.85 13.76
N MET A 39 -27.43 -9.82 12.95
CA MET A 39 -27.94 -10.03 11.60
C MET A 39 -26.78 -10.45 10.71
N ILE A 40 -26.66 -11.76 10.50
CA ILE A 40 -25.67 -12.35 9.59
C ILE A 40 -26.29 -12.42 8.19
N TYR A 41 -25.67 -11.74 7.23
CA TYR A 41 -26.07 -11.79 5.83
C TYR A 41 -25.08 -12.62 5.04
N ASP A 42 -25.53 -13.78 4.60
CA ASP A 42 -24.79 -14.66 3.69
C ASP A 42 -24.86 -14.12 2.26
N LEU A 43 -23.69 -13.76 1.73
CA LEU A 43 -23.52 -13.20 0.39
C LEU A 43 -23.69 -14.25 -0.71
N GLN A 44 -23.53 -15.53 -0.40
CA GLN A 44 -23.65 -16.63 -1.37
C GLN A 44 -25.10 -17.01 -1.64
N THR A 45 -25.98 -16.76 -0.67
CA THR A 45 -27.40 -17.14 -0.72
C THR A 45 -28.35 -15.95 -0.92
N THR A 46 -27.81 -14.74 -1.03
CA THR A 46 -28.61 -13.51 -1.20
C THR A 46 -29.09 -13.30 -2.64
N ASP A 47 -30.39 -12.97 -2.79
CA ASP A 47 -31.03 -12.70 -4.08
C ASP A 47 -30.56 -11.39 -4.76
N ASP A 48 -30.25 -10.33 -3.99
CA ASP A 48 -29.70 -9.06 -4.50
C ASP A 48 -28.51 -8.56 -3.65
N PRO A 49 -27.25 -8.77 -4.09
CA PRO A 49 -26.05 -8.29 -3.40
C PRO A 49 -26.02 -6.76 -3.17
N ARG A 50 -26.77 -5.96 -3.96
CA ARG A 50 -26.82 -4.50 -3.79
C ARG A 50 -27.58 -4.10 -2.53
N ASP A 51 -28.59 -4.88 -2.13
CA ASP A 51 -29.32 -4.61 -0.88
C ASP A 51 -28.38 -4.70 0.33
N ILE A 52 -27.48 -5.67 0.33
CA ILE A 52 -26.46 -5.82 1.39
C ILE A 52 -25.52 -4.62 1.43
N VAL A 53 -25.06 -4.14 0.27
CA VAL A 53 -24.22 -2.94 0.20
C VAL A 53 -24.97 -1.73 0.78
N HIS A 54 -26.23 -1.50 0.39
CA HIS A 54 -27.02 -0.39 0.90
C HIS A 54 -27.26 -0.47 2.40
N ARG A 55 -27.60 -1.65 2.93
CA ARG A 55 -27.76 -1.87 4.38
C ARG A 55 -26.46 -1.62 5.14
N SER A 56 -25.33 -2.05 4.58
CA SER A 56 -24.01 -1.83 5.18
C SER A 56 -23.67 -0.35 5.23
N VAL A 57 -23.91 0.37 4.14
CA VAL A 57 -23.71 1.82 4.05
C VAL A 57 -24.63 2.54 5.04
N GLN A 58 -25.90 2.16 5.12
CA GLN A 58 -26.85 2.72 6.07
C GLN A 58 -26.38 2.53 7.51
N ALA A 59 -26.01 1.30 7.90
CA ALA A 59 -25.50 1.01 9.24
C ALA A 59 -24.26 1.85 9.59
N LEU A 60 -23.33 2.00 8.65
CA LEU A 60 -22.12 2.80 8.82
C LEU A 60 -22.42 4.30 8.97
N VAL A 61 -23.37 4.84 8.19
CA VAL A 61 -23.83 6.24 8.28
C VAL A 61 -24.56 6.50 9.59
N GLU A 62 -25.31 5.52 10.09
CA GLU A 62 -25.98 5.55 11.40
C GLU A 62 -25.01 5.40 12.59
N GLY A 63 -23.70 5.27 12.35
CA GLY A 63 -22.69 5.17 13.39
C GLY A 63 -22.59 3.78 14.05
N GLN A 64 -22.99 2.74 13.33
CA GLN A 64 -22.77 1.36 13.73
C GLN A 64 -21.38 0.88 13.35
N VAL A 65 -20.92 -0.15 14.07
CA VAL A 65 -19.74 -0.94 13.71
C VAL A 65 -20.26 -2.24 13.11
N ILE A 66 -19.75 -2.62 11.95
CA ILE A 66 -20.20 -3.82 11.23
C ILE A 66 -19.03 -4.77 11.03
N GLY A 67 -19.33 -6.07 10.95
CA GLY A 67 -18.35 -7.10 10.60
C GLY A 67 -18.33 -7.34 9.10
N VAL A 68 -17.14 -7.41 8.52
CA VAL A 68 -16.94 -7.56 7.07
C VAL A 68 -15.89 -8.61 6.74
N PRO A 69 -16.05 -9.33 5.62
CA PRO A 69 -15.03 -10.23 5.09
C PRO A 69 -13.88 -9.44 4.48
N SER A 70 -12.68 -10.04 4.49
CA SER A 70 -11.55 -9.63 3.65
C SER A 70 -10.79 -10.83 3.10
N GLU A 71 -9.79 -10.56 2.27
CA GLU A 71 -8.90 -11.58 1.71
C GLU A 71 -8.07 -12.32 2.77
N THR A 72 -7.78 -11.70 3.92
CA THR A 72 -6.98 -12.27 5.02
C THR A 72 -7.85 -12.84 6.13
N VAL A 73 -8.55 -11.95 6.83
CA VAL A 73 -9.39 -12.23 7.99
C VAL A 73 -10.64 -11.36 7.98
N TYR A 74 -11.66 -11.78 8.69
CA TYR A 74 -12.81 -10.92 8.97
C TYR A 74 -12.40 -9.84 9.96
N GLY A 75 -12.95 -8.65 9.78
CA GLY A 75 -12.67 -7.52 10.66
C GLY A 75 -13.88 -6.65 10.89
N LEU A 76 -13.68 -5.67 11.76
CA LEU A 76 -14.67 -4.65 12.05
C LEU A 76 -14.40 -3.42 11.19
N VAL A 77 -15.47 -2.77 10.74
CA VAL A 77 -15.36 -1.46 10.10
C VAL A 77 -16.34 -0.46 10.68
N ALA A 78 -15.89 0.79 10.75
CA ALA A 78 -16.68 1.96 11.13
C ALA A 78 -16.40 3.12 10.16
N SER A 79 -17.38 4.00 9.98
CA SER A 79 -17.15 5.24 9.23
C SER A 79 -16.14 6.13 9.95
N SER A 80 -15.11 6.60 9.25
CA SER A 80 -14.11 7.53 9.83
C SER A 80 -14.70 8.89 10.21
N LEU A 81 -15.91 9.24 9.73
CA LEU A 81 -16.63 10.44 10.12
C LEU A 81 -17.48 10.27 11.38
N CYS A 82 -17.53 9.08 11.98
CA CYS A 82 -18.29 8.81 13.19
C CYS A 82 -17.35 8.50 14.38
N PRO A 83 -16.92 9.53 15.15
CA PRO A 83 -16.05 9.34 16.31
C PRO A 83 -16.52 8.31 17.33
N ALA A 84 -17.83 8.22 17.58
CA ALA A 84 -18.39 7.27 18.54
C ALA A 84 -18.27 5.82 18.05
N ALA A 85 -18.51 5.57 16.76
CA ALA A 85 -18.35 4.25 16.16
C ALA A 85 -16.88 3.82 16.14
N VAL A 86 -15.98 4.74 15.76
CA VAL A 86 -14.52 4.48 15.76
C VAL A 86 -14.03 4.16 17.17
N ARG A 87 -14.40 4.94 18.19
CA ARG A 87 -14.03 4.64 19.58
C ARG A 87 -14.51 3.27 20.03
N ARG A 88 -15.74 2.90 19.68
CA ARG A 88 -16.31 1.57 20.03
C ARG A 88 -15.54 0.44 19.35
N LEU A 89 -15.32 0.54 18.04
CA LEU A 89 -14.52 -0.41 17.27
C LEU A 89 -13.14 -0.57 17.91
N ALA A 90 -12.49 0.54 18.24
CA ALA A 90 -11.13 0.54 18.75
C ALA A 90 -11.03 -0.03 20.17
N GLN A 91 -12.02 0.25 21.03
CA GLN A 91 -12.16 -0.38 22.35
C GLN A 91 -12.34 -1.89 22.22
N TRP A 92 -13.20 -2.35 21.30
CA TRP A 92 -13.41 -3.79 21.08
C TRP A 92 -12.14 -4.47 20.57
N THR A 93 -11.44 -3.85 19.61
CA THR A 93 -10.13 -4.33 19.13
C THR A 93 -9.11 -4.42 20.26
N ALA A 94 -8.97 -3.36 21.06
CA ALA A 94 -8.03 -3.32 22.18
C ALA A 94 -8.35 -4.40 23.23
N THR A 95 -9.62 -4.56 23.61
CA THR A 95 -10.05 -5.56 24.59
C THR A 95 -9.82 -6.98 24.08
N CYS A 96 -10.21 -7.30 22.84
CA CYS A 96 -9.98 -8.63 22.27
C CYS A 96 -8.48 -8.96 22.23
N ARG A 97 -7.63 -8.00 21.87
CA ARG A 97 -6.17 -8.20 21.82
C ARG A 97 -5.47 -8.08 23.18
N GLY A 98 -6.21 -7.79 24.26
CA GLY A 98 -5.65 -7.72 25.62
C GLY A 98 -4.77 -6.49 25.87
N TRP A 99 -5.03 -5.36 25.20
CA TRP A 99 -4.26 -4.13 25.42
C TRP A 99 -4.54 -3.55 26.81
N SER A 100 -3.49 -3.12 27.51
CA SER A 100 -3.63 -2.41 28.77
C SER A 100 -4.18 -1.00 28.54
N THR A 101 -5.06 -0.55 29.43
CA THR A 101 -5.41 0.87 29.56
C THR A 101 -4.48 1.49 30.61
N GLU A 102 -3.48 2.26 30.19
CA GLU A 102 -2.67 3.00 31.15
C GLU A 102 -3.50 4.13 31.74
N SER A 103 -3.62 4.12 33.07
CA SER A 103 -4.31 5.15 33.84
C SER A 103 -3.30 6.20 34.31
N ASP A 104 -2.86 7.09 33.42
CA ASP A 104 -2.18 8.31 33.87
C ASP A 104 -3.21 9.24 34.53
N ALA A 105 -3.26 9.19 35.86
CA ALA A 105 -4.21 9.87 36.75
C ALA A 105 -4.09 11.41 36.78
N SER A 106 -3.37 12.04 35.85
CA SER A 106 -3.10 13.49 35.86
C SER A 106 -3.89 14.31 34.83
N THR A 107 -4.61 13.67 33.90
CA THR A 107 -5.50 14.35 32.94
C THR A 107 -6.87 13.68 32.92
N ALA A 108 -7.77 14.14 33.77
CA ALA A 108 -9.18 13.76 33.75
C ALA A 108 -9.80 14.16 32.38
N GLY A 109 -9.90 13.22 31.44
CA GLY A 109 -10.62 13.44 30.18
C GLY A 109 -10.44 12.41 29.06
N GLN A 110 -9.31 11.69 28.97
CA GLN A 110 -9.07 10.73 27.88
C GLN A 110 -8.28 9.50 28.36
N ALA A 111 -8.98 8.51 28.91
CA ALA A 111 -8.41 7.16 29.03
C ALA A 111 -8.28 6.58 27.60
N GLY A 112 -7.12 6.73 26.99
CA GLY A 112 -6.78 6.14 25.70
C GLY A 112 -5.96 4.87 25.86
N PHE A 113 -6.07 3.95 24.89
CA PHE A 113 -5.13 2.83 24.74
C PHE A 113 -4.06 3.24 23.71
N VAL A 114 -2.91 2.55 23.74
CA VAL A 114 -1.91 2.59 22.67
C VAL A 114 -1.63 1.15 22.28
N ALA A 115 -1.65 0.85 20.98
CA ALA A 115 -1.33 -0.49 20.51
C ALA A 115 0.10 -0.85 20.94
N PRO A 116 0.33 -1.99 21.61
CA PRO A 116 1.68 -2.48 21.82
C PRO A 116 2.34 -2.73 20.45
N PRO A 117 3.68 -2.63 20.35
CA PRO A 117 4.39 -2.81 19.07
C PRO A 117 4.00 -4.08 18.29
N ALA A 118 3.73 -5.18 19.00
CA ALA A 118 3.30 -6.46 18.40
C ALA A 118 1.92 -6.40 17.72
N ASP A 119 1.03 -5.51 18.18
CA ASP A 119 -0.32 -5.34 17.65
C ASP A 119 -0.49 -4.04 16.87
N ALA A 120 0.56 -3.26 16.67
CA ALA A 120 0.52 -2.08 15.81
C ALA A 120 -0.03 -2.47 14.42
N GLY A 121 -0.89 -1.62 13.87
CA GLY A 121 -1.59 -1.87 12.60
C GLY A 121 -2.88 -2.67 12.72
N SER A 122 -3.25 -3.14 13.91
CA SER A 122 -4.56 -3.79 14.12
C SER A 122 -5.73 -2.81 14.07
N ILE A 123 -5.48 -1.51 14.17
CA ILE A 123 -6.43 -0.46 13.81
C ILE A 123 -5.81 0.34 12.68
N ALA A 124 -6.48 0.42 11.54
CA ALA A 124 -5.94 1.01 10.32
C ALA A 124 -7.00 1.82 9.57
N LEU A 125 -6.55 2.82 8.81
CA LEU A 125 -7.38 3.48 7.82
C LEU A 125 -7.51 2.57 6.59
N CYS A 126 -8.74 2.11 6.33
CA CYS A 126 -9.08 1.35 5.14
C CYS A 126 -9.55 2.32 4.06
N VAL A 127 -8.74 2.49 3.03
CA VAL A 127 -9.04 3.40 1.91
C VAL A 127 -9.50 2.61 0.69
N ARG A 128 -10.20 3.31 -0.22
CA ARG A 128 -10.93 2.67 -1.32
C ARG A 128 -10.05 2.03 -2.40
N SER A 129 -8.83 2.52 -2.58
CA SER A 129 -7.92 2.11 -3.64
C SER A 129 -6.48 2.53 -3.32
N THR A 130 -5.52 1.96 -4.03
CA THR A 130 -4.09 2.27 -3.88
C THR A 130 -3.80 3.74 -4.18
N GLU A 131 -4.47 4.33 -5.17
CA GLU A 131 -4.29 5.74 -5.53
C GLU A 131 -4.74 6.66 -4.40
N ALA A 132 -5.86 6.32 -3.74
CA ALA A 132 -6.38 7.08 -2.62
C ALA A 132 -5.45 7.04 -1.38
N VAL A 133 -4.53 6.08 -1.29
CA VAL A 133 -3.52 6.07 -0.22
C VAL A 133 -2.64 7.32 -0.31
N GLY A 134 -2.31 7.79 -1.51
CA GLY A 134 -1.49 8.97 -1.73
C GLY A 134 -2.08 10.27 -1.16
N ASP A 135 -3.41 10.34 -1.02
CA ASP A 135 -4.08 11.52 -0.44
C ASP A 135 -3.88 11.59 1.09
N PHE A 136 -3.70 10.45 1.75
CA PHE A 136 -3.55 10.37 3.22
C PHE A 136 -2.11 10.15 3.68
N LEU A 137 -1.33 9.34 2.94
CA LEU A 137 0.05 9.00 3.25
C LEU A 137 0.98 10.10 2.72
N MET A 138 1.03 11.24 3.41
CA MET A 138 1.87 12.37 3.03
C MET A 138 2.81 12.79 4.17
N PRO A 139 4.10 13.04 3.91
CA PRO A 139 4.79 12.87 2.63
C PRO A 139 4.98 11.38 2.28
N MET A 140 4.67 11.01 1.04
CA MET A 140 4.87 9.64 0.54
C MET A 140 6.34 9.41 0.18
N THR A 141 7.02 8.53 0.94
CA THR A 141 8.39 8.11 0.62
C THR A 141 8.41 7.20 -0.62
N ILE A 142 9.56 7.09 -1.31
CA ILE A 142 9.71 6.17 -2.44
C ILE A 142 9.40 4.73 -2.03
N LEU A 143 9.87 4.31 -0.86
CA LEU A 143 9.62 2.97 -0.33
C LEU A 143 8.14 2.75 0.04
N GLY A 144 7.50 3.74 0.67
CA GLY A 144 6.07 3.69 0.97
C GLY A 144 5.22 3.57 -0.30
N ARG A 145 5.55 4.36 -1.34
CA ARG A 145 4.93 4.26 -2.66
C ARG A 145 5.12 2.87 -3.26
N ARG A 146 6.36 2.38 -3.31
CA ARG A 146 6.71 1.06 -3.86
C ARG A 146 5.92 -0.07 -3.20
N LEU A 147 5.83 -0.09 -1.86
CA LEU A 147 5.06 -1.11 -1.15
C LEU A 147 3.56 -0.97 -1.41
N SER A 148 3.04 0.26 -1.42
CA SER A 148 1.62 0.50 -1.71
C SER A 148 1.23 -0.04 -3.09
N GLU A 149 1.99 0.26 -4.14
CA GLU A 149 1.70 -0.19 -5.51
C GLU A 149 1.84 -1.69 -5.74
N ARG A 150 2.68 -2.37 -4.95
CA ARG A 150 2.97 -3.80 -5.12
C ARG A 150 2.11 -4.70 -4.26
N CYS A 151 1.64 -4.18 -3.12
CA CYS A 151 0.95 -4.97 -2.12
C CYS A 151 -0.50 -4.54 -1.90
N PHE A 152 -0.93 -3.38 -2.42
CA PHE A 152 -2.33 -2.96 -2.41
C PHE A 152 -2.99 -3.08 -3.79
N PRO A 153 -4.27 -3.51 -3.85
CA PRO A 153 -5.04 -4.09 -2.75
C PRO A 153 -4.49 -5.48 -2.35
N GLY A 154 -4.49 -5.79 -1.06
CA GLY A 154 -3.93 -7.07 -0.63
C GLY A 154 -3.58 -7.18 0.86
N PRO A 155 -2.89 -8.26 1.24
CA PRO A 155 -2.67 -8.67 2.62
C PRO A 155 -1.53 -7.90 3.31
N LEU A 156 -1.42 -6.60 3.04
CA LEU A 156 -0.49 -5.69 3.70
C LEU A 156 -1.28 -4.68 4.54
N THR A 157 -0.74 -4.34 5.70
CA THR A 157 -1.02 -3.10 6.40
C THR A 157 0.29 -2.30 6.45
N LEU A 158 0.29 -1.12 5.84
CA LEU A 158 1.46 -0.23 5.78
C LEU A 158 1.34 0.84 6.87
N ILE A 159 2.30 0.91 7.77
CA ILE A 159 2.41 1.99 8.75
C ILE A 159 3.45 2.98 8.27
N ALA A 160 3.05 4.23 8.10
CA ALA A 160 3.94 5.30 7.66
C ALA A 160 3.58 6.62 8.33
N ASP A 161 4.58 7.49 8.46
CA ASP A 161 4.43 8.82 9.03
C ASP A 161 3.52 9.69 8.14
N CYS A 162 2.55 10.34 8.78
CA CYS A 162 1.62 11.25 8.12
C CYS A 162 1.70 12.64 8.77
N ASP A 163 1.90 13.64 7.92
CA ASP A 163 1.81 15.06 8.24
C ASP A 163 0.38 15.54 7.96
N ASP A 164 -0.32 15.95 9.01
CA ASP A 164 -1.70 16.42 8.92
C ASP A 164 -1.83 17.71 8.11
N THR A 165 -0.79 18.53 8.02
CA THR A 165 -0.87 19.83 7.34
C THR A 165 -1.02 19.73 5.83
N VAL A 166 -0.62 18.60 5.26
CA VAL A 166 -0.60 18.36 3.80
C VAL A 166 -1.35 17.08 3.39
N SER A 167 -1.84 16.30 4.35
CA SER A 167 -2.62 15.09 4.07
C SER A 167 -4.11 15.29 4.29
N ALA A 168 -4.91 14.44 3.66
CA ALA A 168 -6.34 14.31 3.90
C ALA A 168 -6.68 13.81 5.33
N MET A 169 -5.67 13.47 6.16
CA MET A 169 -5.89 13.18 7.58
C MET A 169 -6.48 14.38 8.33
N SER A 170 -6.16 15.61 7.92
CA SER A 170 -6.75 16.84 8.48
C SER A 170 -8.26 16.95 8.29
N CYS A 171 -8.82 16.23 7.32
CA CYS A 171 -10.27 16.18 7.09
C CYS A 171 -10.99 15.22 8.04
N LEU A 172 -10.27 14.40 8.81
CA LEU A 172 -10.85 13.47 9.77
C LEU A 172 -11.08 14.16 11.13
N PRO A 173 -12.09 13.73 11.91
CA PRO A 173 -12.26 14.21 13.28
C PRO A 173 -10.99 13.94 14.11
N GLU A 174 -10.55 14.91 14.91
CA GLU A 174 -9.31 14.83 15.72
C GLU A 174 -9.24 13.55 16.58
N SER A 175 -10.34 13.16 17.22
CA SER A 175 -10.40 11.93 18.01
C SER A 175 -10.22 10.65 17.18
N VAL A 176 -10.57 10.67 15.90
CA VAL A 176 -10.39 9.55 14.97
C VAL A 176 -8.93 9.47 14.53
N ALA A 177 -8.32 10.61 14.17
CA ALA A 177 -6.88 10.68 13.89
C ALA A 177 -6.04 10.20 15.10
N GLY A 178 -6.40 10.63 16.32
CA GLY A 178 -5.77 10.15 17.54
C GLY A 178 -5.92 8.63 17.75
N THR A 179 -7.08 8.07 17.42
CA THR A 179 -7.31 6.60 17.50
C THR A 179 -6.48 5.84 16.47
N LEU A 180 -6.33 6.37 15.26
CA LEU A 180 -5.50 5.78 14.21
C LEU A 180 -4.01 5.80 14.59
N ARG A 181 -3.52 6.88 15.20
CA ARG A 181 -2.15 6.97 15.74
C ARG A 181 -1.91 5.98 16.87
N ALA A 182 -2.85 5.89 17.80
CA ALA A 182 -2.82 4.88 18.87
C ALA A 182 -2.76 3.46 18.29
N GLY A 183 -3.53 3.19 17.24
CA GLY A 183 -3.52 1.93 16.48
C GLY A 183 -2.19 1.63 15.79
N ALA A 184 -1.44 2.67 15.41
CA ALA A 184 -0.09 2.55 14.86
C ALA A 184 1.00 2.51 15.95
N GLY A 185 0.65 2.35 17.22
CA GLY A 185 1.60 2.23 18.33
C GLY A 185 2.22 3.55 18.78
N GLN A 186 1.57 4.69 18.51
CA GLN A 186 2.04 6.00 18.96
C GLN A 186 0.94 6.75 19.74
N ARG A 187 1.31 7.49 20.78
CA ARG A 187 0.39 8.42 21.45
C ARG A 187 -0.02 9.56 20.50
N PRO A 188 -1.25 10.10 20.60
CA PRO A 188 -1.68 11.25 19.81
C PRO A 188 -0.71 12.42 20.00
N SER A 189 -0.17 12.92 18.89
CA SER A 189 0.65 14.13 18.84
C SER A 189 -0.03 15.18 17.95
N PRO A 190 0.04 16.47 18.31
CA PRO A 190 -0.48 17.55 17.47
C PRO A 190 0.36 17.80 16.20
N ALA A 191 1.54 17.19 16.07
CA ALA A 191 2.48 17.39 14.97
C ALA A 191 2.42 16.30 13.87
N GLY A 192 1.34 15.52 13.80
CA GLY A 192 1.26 14.34 12.93
C GLY A 192 1.84 13.08 13.58
N GLY A 193 2.05 12.03 12.78
CA GLY A 193 2.63 10.77 13.24
C GLY A 193 2.26 9.56 12.39
N PRO A 194 2.82 8.37 12.66
CA PRO A 194 2.49 7.14 11.98
C PRO A 194 1.01 6.81 12.03
N VAL A 195 0.49 6.40 10.88
CA VAL A 195 -0.85 5.85 10.72
C VAL A 195 -0.74 4.54 9.94
N ALA A 196 -1.55 3.55 10.32
CA ALA A 196 -1.66 2.30 9.60
C ALA A 196 -2.67 2.44 8.46
N PHE A 197 -2.31 1.97 7.27
CA PHE A 197 -3.13 2.00 6.06
C PHE A 197 -3.31 0.60 5.50
N ARG A 198 -4.50 0.32 4.99
CA ARG A 198 -4.78 -0.88 4.20
C ARG A 198 -5.73 -0.59 3.05
N VAL A 199 -5.65 -1.42 2.03
CA VAL A 199 -6.61 -1.45 0.92
C VAL A 199 -7.02 -2.90 0.73
N SER A 200 -8.27 -3.21 1.05
CA SER A 200 -8.78 -4.58 0.88
C SER A 200 -9.11 -4.86 -0.58
N GLY A 201 -8.68 -6.04 -1.06
CA GLY A 201 -9.09 -6.58 -2.37
C GLY A 201 -10.51 -7.16 -2.39
N HIS A 202 -11.25 -7.09 -1.29
CA HIS A 202 -12.57 -7.69 -1.20
C HIS A 202 -13.63 -6.85 -1.93
N ARG A 203 -14.34 -7.49 -2.88
CA ARG A 203 -15.36 -6.87 -3.74
C ARG A 203 -16.40 -6.04 -2.98
N LEU A 204 -16.83 -6.51 -1.82
CA LEU A 204 -17.86 -5.88 -1.00
C LEU A 204 -17.39 -4.55 -0.41
N LEU A 205 -16.15 -4.50 0.10
CA LEU A 205 -15.57 -3.29 0.63
C LEU A 205 -15.37 -2.24 -0.46
N SER A 206 -14.94 -2.67 -1.66
CA SER A 206 -14.86 -1.77 -2.82
C SER A 206 -16.22 -1.16 -3.16
N HIS A 207 -17.31 -1.93 -3.11
CA HIS A 207 -18.67 -1.41 -3.34
C HIS A 207 -19.15 -0.49 -2.23
N ILE A 208 -18.94 -0.84 -0.95
CA ILE A 208 -19.30 0.02 0.20
C ILE A 208 -18.61 1.39 0.08
N HIS A 209 -17.32 1.41 -0.24
CA HIS A 209 -16.56 2.65 -0.43
C HIS A 209 -17.13 3.58 -1.51
N ARG A 210 -17.82 3.06 -2.54
CA ARG A 210 -18.41 3.90 -3.61
C ARG A 210 -19.58 4.75 -3.13
N TYR A 211 -20.23 4.37 -2.03
CA TYR A 211 -21.39 5.07 -1.47
C TYR A 211 -21.07 5.87 -0.20
N LEU A 212 -19.80 5.88 0.22
CA LEU A 212 -19.33 6.65 1.38
C LEU A 212 -18.50 7.84 0.93
N SER A 213 -18.65 8.96 1.62
CA SER A 213 -17.88 10.19 1.38
C SER A 213 -16.50 10.19 2.02
N ALA A 214 -16.18 9.19 2.84
CA ALA A 214 -14.96 9.12 3.64
C ALA A 214 -14.47 7.66 3.76
N PRO A 215 -13.17 7.46 4.07
CA PRO A 215 -12.62 6.13 4.30
C PRO A 215 -13.24 5.45 5.52
N LEU A 216 -12.96 4.16 5.65
CA LEU A 216 -13.37 3.36 6.79
C LEU A 216 -12.20 3.24 7.77
N VAL A 217 -12.51 3.08 9.05
CA VAL A 217 -11.55 2.59 10.04
C VAL A 217 -11.75 1.09 10.17
N TRP A 218 -10.67 0.33 10.00
CA TRP A 218 -10.60 -1.10 10.18
C TRP A 218 -10.13 -1.43 11.60
N GLY A 219 -10.75 -2.44 12.22
CA GLY A 219 -10.33 -3.05 13.47
C GLY A 219 -10.16 -4.55 13.29
N GLU A 220 -8.94 -5.05 13.50
CA GLU A 220 -8.61 -6.47 13.39
C GLU A 220 -8.79 -7.16 14.75
N ILE A 221 -9.78 -8.04 14.84
CA ILE A 221 -10.06 -8.81 16.04
C ILE A 221 -9.14 -10.02 16.08
N GLY A 222 -8.39 -10.14 17.18
CA GLY A 222 -7.62 -11.32 17.52
C GLY A 222 -7.71 -11.53 19.03
N LEU A 223 -7.82 -12.79 19.47
CA LEU A 223 -7.67 -13.15 20.88
C LEU A 223 -6.27 -13.74 21.07
N PRO A 224 -5.61 -13.51 22.21
CA PRO A 224 -4.35 -14.18 22.53
C PRO A 224 -4.48 -15.69 22.38
N ASP A 225 -3.51 -16.31 21.69
CA ASP A 225 -3.42 -17.75 21.44
C ASP A 225 -4.59 -18.38 20.65
N ALA A 226 -5.44 -17.58 20.01
CA ALA A 226 -6.51 -18.06 19.13
C ALA A 226 -6.15 -17.97 17.65
N SER A 227 -6.73 -18.86 16.84
CA SER A 227 -6.64 -18.72 15.38
C SER A 227 -7.35 -17.44 14.92
N PRO A 228 -6.83 -16.73 13.92
CA PRO A 228 -7.48 -15.54 13.39
C PRO A 228 -8.90 -15.81 12.88
N PRO A 229 -9.82 -14.83 12.97
CA PRO A 229 -11.20 -15.01 12.56
C PRO A 229 -11.33 -15.02 11.03
N THR A 230 -11.24 -16.19 10.43
CA THR A 230 -11.33 -16.37 8.96
C THR A 230 -12.74 -16.64 8.44
N THR A 231 -13.75 -16.67 9.32
CA THR A 231 -15.18 -16.78 8.97
C THR A 231 -16.00 -15.82 9.84
N ALA A 232 -17.24 -15.55 9.42
CA ALA A 232 -18.18 -14.74 10.17
C ALA A 232 -18.41 -15.28 11.60
N GLU A 233 -18.60 -16.59 11.75
CA GLU A 233 -18.82 -17.21 13.06
C GLU A 233 -17.62 -17.07 13.98
N LYS A 234 -16.40 -17.20 13.44
CA LYS A 234 -15.18 -17.01 14.23
C LYS A 234 -15.04 -15.56 14.69
N LEU A 235 -15.32 -14.58 13.82
CA LEU A 235 -15.32 -13.17 14.21
C LEU A 235 -16.33 -12.91 15.33
N GLN A 236 -17.56 -13.38 15.17
CA GLN A 236 -18.62 -13.18 16.17
C GLN A 236 -18.29 -13.88 17.49
N SER A 237 -17.70 -15.08 17.44
CA SER A 237 -17.28 -15.82 18.64
C SER A 237 -16.13 -15.10 19.36
N ALA A 238 -15.14 -14.59 18.62
CA ALA A 238 -14.02 -13.85 19.18
C ALA A 238 -14.47 -12.53 19.83
N LEU A 239 -15.37 -11.79 19.16
CA LEU A 239 -15.93 -10.56 19.72
C LEU A 239 -16.76 -10.83 20.99
N ASN A 240 -17.64 -11.83 20.96
CA ASN A 240 -18.43 -12.23 22.11
C ASN A 240 -17.53 -12.66 23.29
N ALA A 241 -16.48 -13.44 23.03
CA ALA A 241 -15.58 -13.91 24.07
C ALA A 241 -14.74 -12.77 24.69
N GLY A 242 -14.29 -11.80 23.87
CA GLY A 242 -13.49 -10.68 24.37
C GLY A 242 -14.31 -9.58 25.03
N THR A 243 -15.50 -9.27 24.51
CA THR A 243 -16.27 -8.06 24.89
C THR A 243 -17.66 -8.34 25.43
N GLY A 244 -18.21 -9.54 25.19
CA GLY A 244 -19.62 -9.85 25.44
C GLY A 244 -20.59 -9.23 24.42
N GLU A 245 -20.09 -8.58 23.37
CA GLU A 245 -20.90 -7.82 22.41
C GLU A 245 -21.18 -8.61 21.12
N SER A 246 -22.37 -8.38 20.56
CA SER A 246 -22.78 -8.90 19.27
C SER A 246 -22.91 -7.80 18.22
N LEU A 247 -22.50 -8.09 16.98
CA LEU A 247 -22.52 -7.09 15.92
C LEU A 247 -23.95 -6.86 15.43
N PRO A 248 -24.37 -5.61 15.19
CA PRO A 248 -25.69 -5.33 14.61
C PRO A 248 -25.79 -5.88 13.18
N LEU A 249 -24.68 -5.93 12.46
CA LEU A 249 -24.57 -6.41 11.10
C LEU A 249 -23.23 -7.14 10.90
N LEU A 250 -23.29 -8.35 10.36
CA LEU A 250 -22.14 -9.15 9.99
C LEU A 250 -22.35 -9.72 8.59
N LEU A 251 -21.42 -9.45 7.69
CA LEU A 251 -21.47 -9.89 6.30
C LEU A 251 -20.64 -11.17 6.19
N ASP A 252 -21.20 -12.22 5.59
CA ASP A 252 -20.54 -13.53 5.45
C ASP A 252 -20.30 -13.85 3.97
N ASP A 253 -19.05 -14.04 3.58
CA ASP A 253 -18.62 -14.52 2.25
C ASP A 253 -17.94 -15.90 2.31
N GLY A 254 -18.12 -16.64 3.42
CA GLY A 254 -17.41 -17.89 3.68
C GLY A 254 -15.98 -17.67 4.18
N ILE A 255 -15.09 -18.62 3.91
CA ILE A 255 -13.71 -18.59 4.43
C ILE A 255 -12.84 -17.56 3.69
N SER A 256 -12.07 -16.76 4.43
CA SER A 256 -11.08 -15.84 3.87
C SER A 256 -10.03 -16.57 3.03
N ARG A 257 -9.63 -15.97 1.91
CA ARG A 257 -8.77 -16.58 0.88
C ARG A 257 -7.41 -17.04 1.41
N TYR A 258 -6.72 -16.20 2.17
CA TYR A 258 -5.36 -16.50 2.63
C TYR A 258 -5.33 -17.28 3.95
N GLY A 259 -6.40 -17.21 4.74
CA GLY A 259 -6.56 -18.00 5.96
C GLY A 259 -5.69 -17.57 7.14
N ASP A 260 -5.02 -16.42 7.05
CA ASP A 260 -4.15 -15.86 8.08
C ASP A 260 -4.16 -14.32 8.05
N GLU A 261 -3.64 -13.68 9.10
CA GLU A 261 -3.59 -12.22 9.24
C GLU A 261 -2.76 -11.55 8.13
N GLY A 262 -3.06 -10.27 7.87
CA GLY A 262 -2.24 -9.45 6.97
C GLY A 262 -0.85 -9.19 7.57
N THR A 263 0.17 -9.08 6.73
CA THR A 263 1.49 -8.65 7.18
C THR A 263 1.46 -7.17 7.48
N VAL A 264 2.04 -6.76 8.61
CA VAL A 264 2.18 -5.34 9.00
C VAL A 264 3.62 -4.90 8.80
N VAL A 265 3.83 -3.88 7.97
CA VAL A 265 5.15 -3.28 7.73
C VAL A 265 5.13 -1.82 8.14
N ARG A 266 6.14 -1.40 8.91
CA ARG A 266 6.41 0.00 9.17
C ARG A 266 7.47 0.50 8.21
N VAL A 267 7.25 1.70 7.66
CA VAL A 267 8.20 2.43 6.83
C VAL A 267 8.47 3.80 7.46
N THR A 268 9.76 4.13 7.59
CA THR A 268 10.23 5.44 8.06
C THR A 268 11.37 5.88 7.15
N GLY A 269 11.12 6.89 6.31
CA GLY A 269 12.04 7.25 5.25
C GLY A 269 12.24 6.10 4.25
N ASN A 270 13.49 5.65 4.09
CA ASN A 270 13.87 4.46 3.32
C ASN A 270 14.13 3.22 4.17
N HIS A 271 13.89 3.27 5.48
CA HIS A 271 13.95 2.12 6.36
C HIS A 271 12.60 1.43 6.44
N TRP A 272 12.63 0.13 6.66
CA TRP A 272 11.43 -0.68 6.85
C TRP A 272 11.65 -1.78 7.87
N HIS A 273 10.57 -2.20 8.52
CA HIS A 273 10.56 -3.29 9.48
C HIS A 273 9.22 -4.01 9.45
N VAL A 274 9.22 -5.34 9.45
CA VAL A 274 8.00 -6.15 9.58
C VAL A 274 7.61 -6.17 11.06
N GLN A 275 6.58 -5.39 11.42
CA GLN A 275 6.08 -5.37 12.80
C GLN A 275 5.35 -6.66 13.16
N ARG A 276 4.59 -7.20 12.20
CA ARG A 276 3.91 -8.49 12.34
C ARG A 276 3.98 -9.25 11.03
N THR A 277 4.55 -10.45 11.06
CA THR A 277 4.56 -11.33 9.90
C THR A 277 3.21 -12.03 9.79
N GLY A 278 2.56 -11.91 8.64
CA GLY A 278 1.34 -12.64 8.29
C GLY A 278 1.51 -13.34 6.95
N VAL A 279 0.51 -13.23 6.08
CA VAL A 279 0.50 -13.86 4.74
C VAL A 279 1.75 -13.56 3.91
N ILE A 280 2.26 -12.32 3.93
CA ILE A 280 3.50 -11.96 3.24
C ILE A 280 4.69 -12.24 4.17
N GLN A 281 5.43 -13.30 3.85
CA GLN A 281 6.63 -13.69 4.58
C GLN A 281 7.80 -12.71 4.36
N GLN A 282 8.73 -12.64 5.32
CA GLN A 282 9.92 -11.77 5.25
C GLN A 282 10.69 -11.90 3.93
N ALA A 283 10.91 -13.13 3.45
CA ALA A 283 11.64 -13.39 2.22
C ALA A 283 10.94 -12.82 0.97
N ALA A 284 9.60 -12.84 0.95
CA ALA A 284 8.80 -12.22 -0.11
C ALA A 284 8.83 -10.68 0.03
N MET A 285 8.73 -10.16 1.26
CA MET A 285 8.82 -8.72 1.52
C MET A 285 10.15 -8.13 1.06
N ASN A 286 11.26 -8.84 1.27
CA ASN A 286 12.58 -8.48 0.75
C ASN A 286 12.58 -8.27 -0.78
N GLN A 287 11.71 -8.94 -1.53
CA GLN A 287 11.57 -8.72 -2.97
C GLN A 287 10.69 -7.51 -3.29
N PHE A 288 9.64 -7.27 -2.50
CA PHE A 288 8.74 -6.13 -2.69
C PHE A 288 9.38 -4.79 -2.34
N VAL A 289 10.32 -4.75 -1.40
CA VAL A 289 11.05 -3.51 -1.07
C VAL A 289 12.14 -3.17 -2.09
N LYS A 290 12.69 -4.16 -2.80
CA LYS A 290 13.80 -3.95 -3.73
C LYS A 290 13.37 -3.09 -4.93
N PRO A 291 14.14 -2.05 -5.30
CA PRO A 291 13.85 -1.29 -6.51
C PRO A 291 13.95 -2.16 -7.75
N VAL A 292 13.10 -1.92 -8.74
CA VAL A 292 13.15 -2.56 -10.05
C VAL A 292 13.57 -1.51 -11.09
N ILE A 293 14.70 -1.75 -11.74
CA ILE A 293 15.24 -0.89 -12.80
C ILE A 293 15.15 -1.64 -14.13
N ALA A 294 14.38 -1.10 -15.08
CA ALA A 294 14.19 -1.67 -16.40
C ALA A 294 15.03 -0.94 -17.46
N LEU A 295 15.83 -1.68 -18.24
CA LEU A 295 16.60 -1.17 -19.36
C LEU A 295 15.90 -1.54 -20.65
N VAL A 296 15.52 -0.56 -21.49
CA VAL A 296 14.65 -0.83 -22.64
C VAL A 296 15.27 -0.37 -23.94
N CYS A 297 15.34 -1.29 -24.92
CA CYS A 297 15.72 -0.97 -26.30
C CYS A 297 14.67 -1.47 -27.30
N THR A 298 15.03 -1.65 -28.57
CA THR A 298 14.09 -2.18 -29.59
C THR A 298 13.87 -3.67 -29.42
N GLY A 299 14.89 -4.49 -29.69
CA GLY A 299 14.76 -5.95 -29.78
C GLY A 299 15.27 -6.73 -28.57
N ASN A 300 15.78 -6.06 -27.54
CA ASN A 300 16.37 -6.68 -26.35
C ASN A 300 17.46 -7.72 -26.65
N THR A 301 18.34 -7.42 -27.61
CA THR A 301 19.46 -8.29 -28.01
C THR A 301 20.83 -7.62 -27.98
N CYS A 302 20.90 -6.28 -27.98
CA CYS A 302 22.17 -5.53 -28.05
C CYS A 302 22.35 -4.58 -26.87
N ARG A 303 21.75 -3.38 -26.96
CA ARG A 303 21.94 -2.27 -26.01
C ARG A 303 21.42 -2.55 -24.60
N SER A 304 20.14 -2.94 -24.46
CA SER A 304 19.57 -3.16 -23.13
C SER A 304 20.13 -4.37 -22.37
N PRO A 305 20.49 -5.50 -23.03
CA PRO A 305 21.19 -6.59 -22.34
C PRO A 305 22.58 -6.17 -21.82
N MET A 306 23.36 -5.43 -22.64
CA MET A 306 24.63 -4.86 -22.15
C MET A 306 24.40 -3.91 -20.98
N ALA A 307 23.41 -3.03 -21.06
CA ALA A 307 23.09 -2.08 -19.99
C ALA A 307 22.65 -2.76 -18.68
N GLU A 308 21.89 -3.85 -18.76
CA GLU A 308 21.52 -4.64 -17.58
C GLU A 308 22.77 -5.21 -16.90
N THR A 309 23.65 -5.89 -17.64
CA THR A 309 24.86 -6.50 -17.08
C THR A 309 25.82 -5.45 -16.53
N LEU A 310 26.00 -4.34 -17.23
CA LEU A 310 26.83 -3.22 -16.79
C LEU A 310 26.27 -2.55 -15.53
N LEU A 311 24.95 -2.39 -15.42
CA LEU A 311 24.33 -1.81 -14.23
C LEU A 311 24.45 -2.74 -13.02
N ARG A 312 24.27 -4.06 -13.18
CA ARG A 312 24.50 -5.03 -12.11
C ARG A 312 25.93 -4.95 -11.57
N GLU A 313 26.91 -4.87 -12.46
CA GLU A 313 28.32 -4.70 -12.06
C GLU A 313 28.56 -3.34 -11.38
N ALA A 314 27.97 -2.27 -11.88
CA ALA A 314 28.08 -0.95 -11.26
C ALA A 314 27.48 -0.93 -9.83
N LEU A 315 26.33 -1.59 -9.63
CA LEU A 315 25.72 -1.78 -8.31
C LEU A 315 26.63 -2.61 -7.40
N ARG A 316 27.19 -3.72 -7.90
CA ARG A 316 28.14 -4.55 -7.16
C ARG A 316 29.36 -3.75 -6.71
N ARG A 317 29.94 -2.93 -7.59
CA ARG A 317 31.09 -2.08 -7.25
C ARG A 317 30.75 -1.01 -6.22
N LYS A 318 29.55 -0.41 -6.31
CA LYS A 318 29.11 0.66 -5.41
C LYS A 318 28.68 0.16 -4.03
N PHE A 319 27.98 -0.97 -3.96
CA PHE A 319 27.34 -1.47 -2.73
C PHE A 319 27.93 -2.79 -2.21
N GLY A 320 28.91 -3.37 -2.90
CA GLY A 320 29.49 -4.68 -2.59
C GLY A 320 28.60 -5.88 -2.98
N ARG A 321 27.39 -5.63 -3.48
CA ARG A 321 26.41 -6.64 -3.89
C ARG A 321 25.53 -6.10 -5.02
N GLU A 322 25.13 -6.96 -5.95
CA GLU A 322 24.27 -6.55 -7.08
C GLU A 322 22.77 -6.58 -6.75
N ASP A 323 22.37 -7.32 -5.72
CA ASP A 323 20.96 -7.57 -5.42
C ASP A 323 20.30 -6.47 -4.56
N VAL A 324 20.93 -5.30 -4.45
CA VAL A 324 20.32 -4.08 -3.88
C VAL A 324 19.15 -3.58 -4.73
N ALA A 325 19.10 -3.95 -6.00
CA ALA A 325 17.97 -3.72 -6.91
C ALA A 325 17.81 -4.91 -7.86
N ARG A 326 16.59 -5.10 -8.34
CA ARG A 326 16.29 -6.03 -9.44
C ARG A 326 16.48 -5.29 -10.76
N VAL A 327 17.57 -5.58 -11.45
CA VAL A 327 17.87 -5.04 -12.78
C VAL A 327 17.35 -6.00 -13.84
N VAL A 328 16.61 -5.49 -14.82
CA VAL A 328 16.04 -6.28 -15.90
C VAL A 328 16.09 -5.52 -17.21
N SER A 329 16.25 -6.22 -18.33
CA SER A 329 16.16 -5.63 -19.66
C SER A 329 14.96 -6.16 -20.45
N ALA A 330 14.41 -5.31 -21.31
CA ALA A 330 13.30 -5.65 -22.19
C ALA A 330 13.39 -4.86 -23.51
N GLY A 331 12.44 -5.11 -24.42
CA GLY A 331 12.35 -4.42 -25.70
C GLY A 331 10.93 -4.05 -26.09
N VAL A 332 10.76 -2.87 -26.69
CA VAL A 332 9.44 -2.40 -27.17
C VAL A 332 8.94 -3.15 -28.39
N ALA A 333 9.80 -3.91 -29.06
CA ALA A 333 9.49 -4.74 -30.23
C ALA A 333 10.29 -6.06 -30.20
N ALA A 334 10.49 -6.61 -29.01
CA ALA A 334 11.22 -7.86 -28.82
C ALA A 334 10.28 -9.08 -28.83
N GLY A 335 10.77 -10.19 -29.38
CA GLY A 335 10.19 -11.51 -29.13
C GLY A 335 10.84 -12.17 -27.92
N HIS A 336 10.29 -13.30 -27.48
CA HIS A 336 10.86 -14.09 -26.39
C HIS A 336 12.01 -15.00 -26.89
N GLY A 337 13.05 -15.14 -26.06
CA GLY A 337 14.02 -16.24 -26.15
C GLY A 337 15.19 -16.07 -27.12
N SER A 338 15.36 -14.91 -27.75
CA SER A 338 16.54 -14.65 -28.58
C SER A 338 17.75 -14.35 -27.71
N GLY A 339 18.89 -14.96 -28.03
CA GLY A 339 20.16 -14.64 -27.36
C GLY A 339 20.60 -13.19 -27.60
N ALA A 340 21.52 -12.70 -26.76
CA ALA A 340 22.22 -11.45 -27.04
C ALA A 340 23.03 -11.57 -28.34
N SER A 341 23.27 -10.45 -29.02
CA SER A 341 24.09 -10.46 -30.24
C SER A 341 25.51 -10.96 -29.92
N PRO A 342 26.15 -11.71 -30.83
CA PRO A 342 27.50 -12.23 -30.61
C PRO A 342 28.51 -11.14 -30.21
N GLN A 343 28.40 -9.96 -30.83
CA GLN A 343 29.24 -8.80 -30.51
C GLN A 343 28.98 -8.27 -29.10
N SER A 344 27.73 -8.24 -28.63
CA SER A 344 27.42 -7.83 -27.24
C SER A 344 28.01 -8.81 -26.24
N VAL A 345 27.92 -10.11 -26.51
CA VAL A 345 28.53 -11.16 -25.70
C VAL A 345 30.05 -11.01 -25.68
N GLU A 346 30.67 -10.75 -26.83
CA GLU A 346 32.11 -10.53 -26.94
C GLU A 346 32.57 -9.29 -26.14
N VAL A 347 31.87 -8.16 -26.27
CA VAL A 347 32.21 -6.92 -25.56
C VAL A 347 32.03 -7.07 -24.06
N MET A 348 30.98 -7.73 -23.58
CA MET A 348 30.82 -8.03 -22.15
C MET A 348 31.90 -9.00 -21.67
N GLY A 349 32.22 -10.03 -22.45
CA GLY A 349 33.28 -10.99 -22.14
C GLY A 349 34.65 -10.34 -22.00
N ARG A 350 34.99 -9.37 -22.86
CA ARG A 350 36.22 -8.55 -22.75
C ARG A 350 36.29 -7.74 -21.44
N ARG A 351 35.14 -7.44 -20.82
CA ARG A 351 35.03 -6.76 -19.52
C ARG A 351 34.94 -7.74 -18.34
N GLY A 352 35.07 -9.03 -18.58
CA GLY A 352 34.92 -10.07 -17.54
C GLY A 352 33.48 -10.31 -17.10
N LEU A 353 32.51 -9.91 -17.92
CA LEU A 353 31.08 -10.03 -17.65
C LEU A 353 30.45 -11.08 -18.57
N ASP A 354 29.53 -11.88 -18.04
CA ASP A 354 28.83 -12.91 -18.80
C ASP A 354 27.46 -12.40 -19.28
N LEU A 355 27.20 -12.56 -20.58
CA LEU A 355 25.93 -12.26 -21.23
C LEU A 355 25.39 -13.47 -22.04
N THR A 356 26.04 -14.63 -21.96
CA THR A 356 25.70 -15.81 -22.76
C THR A 356 24.34 -16.40 -22.41
N GLY A 357 23.90 -16.26 -21.16
CA GLY A 357 22.60 -16.73 -20.68
C GLY A 357 21.42 -15.78 -20.96
N HIS A 358 21.65 -14.65 -21.65
CA HIS A 358 20.59 -13.69 -21.94
C HIS A 358 19.52 -14.29 -22.85
N ALA A 359 18.25 -14.03 -22.51
CA ALA A 359 17.10 -14.35 -23.33
C ALA A 359 16.24 -13.10 -23.48
N SER A 360 15.99 -12.69 -24.74
CA SER A 360 15.19 -11.51 -25.03
C SER A 360 13.77 -11.66 -24.50
N GLN A 361 13.16 -10.55 -24.10
CA GLN A 361 11.76 -10.48 -23.69
C GLN A 361 11.12 -9.14 -24.12
N PRO A 362 9.83 -9.14 -24.47
CA PRO A 362 9.06 -7.92 -24.68
C PRO A 362 8.91 -7.14 -23.37
N LEU A 363 8.70 -5.83 -23.49
CA LEU A 363 8.23 -5.02 -22.38
C LEU A 363 6.74 -5.26 -22.17
N GLU A 364 6.37 -5.82 -21.02
CA GLU A 364 5.00 -6.19 -20.66
C GLU A 364 4.45 -5.38 -19.49
N ASP A 365 3.12 -5.40 -19.33
CA ASP A 365 2.40 -4.74 -18.23
C ASP A 365 2.91 -5.17 -16.85
N SER A 366 3.29 -6.44 -16.71
CA SER A 366 3.79 -7.00 -15.45
C SER A 366 5.10 -6.33 -15.00
N LEU A 367 6.01 -6.06 -15.94
CA LEU A 367 7.25 -5.35 -15.65
C LEU A 367 6.99 -3.86 -15.43
N MET A 368 6.19 -3.22 -16.28
CA MET A 368 5.86 -1.80 -16.15
C MET A 368 5.15 -1.46 -14.84
N SER A 369 4.30 -2.37 -14.34
CA SER A 369 3.62 -2.21 -13.06
C SER A 369 4.57 -2.25 -11.86
N MET A 370 5.71 -2.93 -12.00
CA MET A 370 6.68 -3.12 -10.92
C MET A 370 7.85 -2.14 -11.01
N ALA A 371 8.17 -1.60 -12.18
CA ALA A 371 9.35 -0.76 -12.39
C ALA A 371 9.29 0.55 -11.58
N ASP A 372 10.36 0.81 -10.83
CA ASP A 372 10.58 2.09 -10.14
C ASP A 372 11.30 3.08 -11.08
N LEU A 373 12.10 2.56 -12.02
CA LEU A 373 12.84 3.35 -13.01
C LEU A 373 12.92 2.58 -14.33
N VAL A 374 12.59 3.26 -15.43
CA VAL A 374 12.74 2.72 -16.79
C VAL A 374 13.70 3.61 -17.57
N LEU A 375 14.84 3.06 -17.97
CA LEU A 375 15.86 3.74 -18.76
C LEU A 375 15.86 3.21 -20.20
N THR A 376 15.52 4.09 -21.12
CA THR A 376 15.34 3.76 -22.53
C THR A 376 16.56 4.15 -23.35
N MET A 377 16.90 3.38 -24.38
CA MET A 377 18.07 3.68 -25.20
C MET A 377 17.86 4.86 -26.15
N THR A 378 16.62 5.24 -26.43
CA THR A 378 16.29 6.36 -27.33
C THR A 378 15.03 7.10 -26.88
N ARG A 379 14.89 8.37 -27.30
CA ARG A 379 13.65 9.14 -27.10
C ARG A 379 12.43 8.45 -27.68
N ARG A 380 12.56 7.81 -28.85
CA ARG A 380 11.46 7.09 -29.48
C ARG A 380 10.98 5.91 -28.63
N HIS A 381 11.89 5.23 -27.94
CA HIS A 381 11.52 4.18 -26.97
C HIS A 381 10.75 4.79 -25.80
N ARG A 382 11.26 5.86 -25.18
CA ARG A 382 10.55 6.58 -24.10
C ARG A 382 9.15 7.00 -24.54
N ASP A 383 9.04 7.65 -25.69
CA ASP A 383 7.77 8.19 -26.18
C ASP A 383 6.77 7.06 -26.50
N ALA A 384 7.24 5.92 -27.00
CA ALA A 384 6.40 4.74 -27.22
C ALA A 384 5.89 4.15 -25.89
N ILE A 385 6.75 4.07 -24.87
CA ILE A 385 6.37 3.57 -23.54
C ILE A 385 5.40 4.56 -22.87
N ALA A 386 5.67 5.86 -22.91
CA ALA A 386 4.80 6.87 -22.33
C ALA A 386 3.42 6.91 -23.01
N ALA A 387 3.34 6.61 -24.30
CA ALA A 387 2.07 6.47 -25.01
C ALA A 387 1.29 5.20 -24.61
N ALA A 388 1.99 4.09 -24.34
CA ALA A 388 1.38 2.82 -23.96
C ALA A 388 1.01 2.76 -22.46
N TRP A 389 1.80 3.39 -21.59
CA TRP A 389 1.59 3.47 -20.14
C TRP A 389 1.66 4.92 -19.63
N PRO A 390 0.65 5.76 -19.91
CA PRO A 390 0.64 7.17 -19.52
C PRO A 390 0.81 7.38 -18.01
N ASP A 391 0.19 6.52 -17.19
CA ASP A 391 0.23 6.58 -15.72
C ASP A 391 1.58 6.20 -15.12
N ARG A 392 2.55 5.81 -15.95
CA ARG A 392 3.92 5.44 -15.55
C ARG A 392 4.98 6.33 -16.18
N ALA A 393 4.59 7.31 -16.99
CA ALA A 393 5.49 8.14 -17.77
C ALA A 393 6.51 8.89 -16.91
N GLU A 394 6.17 9.19 -15.65
CA GLU A 394 7.05 9.87 -14.68
C GLU A 394 8.27 9.03 -14.26
N ARG A 395 8.28 7.73 -14.57
CA ARG A 395 9.40 6.81 -14.29
C ARG A 395 10.22 6.47 -15.53
N VAL A 396 9.84 6.99 -16.69
CA VAL A 396 10.43 6.61 -17.98
C VAL A 396 11.34 7.73 -18.48
N PHE A 397 12.63 7.43 -18.53
CA PHE A 397 13.66 8.37 -18.96
C PHE A 397 14.48 7.79 -20.11
N THR A 398 15.20 8.64 -20.82
CA THR A 398 16.29 8.20 -21.70
C THR A 398 17.52 7.92 -20.84
N LEU A 399 18.27 6.86 -21.16
CA LEU A 399 19.51 6.54 -20.45
C LEU A 399 20.49 7.71 -20.54
N ARG A 400 20.61 8.35 -21.71
CA ARG A 400 21.33 9.62 -21.81
C ARG A 400 20.58 10.71 -21.06
N ARG A 401 21.25 11.29 -20.07
CA ARG A 401 20.67 12.34 -19.21
C ARG A 401 20.42 13.66 -19.93
N ASP A 402 21.11 13.92 -21.03
CA ASP A 402 20.85 15.08 -21.91
C ASP A 402 19.61 14.93 -22.80
N GLY A 403 18.87 13.82 -22.66
CA GLY A 403 17.69 13.53 -23.46
C GLY A 403 18.01 12.95 -24.84
N GLY A 404 19.28 12.68 -25.15
CA GLY A 404 19.71 12.13 -26.43
C GLY A 404 19.49 10.62 -26.58
N ASP A 405 19.93 10.09 -27.71
CA ASP A 405 19.88 8.66 -28.02
C ASP A 405 21.25 8.00 -27.80
N VAL A 406 21.24 6.78 -27.29
CA VAL A 406 22.39 5.87 -27.27
C VAL A 406 22.55 5.28 -28.68
N SER A 407 23.76 5.37 -29.22
CA SER A 407 24.07 4.92 -30.57
C SER A 407 23.71 3.44 -30.77
N ASP A 408 23.11 3.09 -31.91
CA ASP A 408 22.67 1.72 -32.17
C ASP A 408 23.77 0.91 -32.91
N PRO A 409 24.40 -0.10 -32.27
CA PRO A 409 25.50 -0.84 -32.89
C PRO A 409 25.02 -2.02 -33.76
N VAL A 410 23.72 -2.20 -33.96
CA VAL A 410 23.17 -3.37 -34.67
C VAL A 410 23.80 -3.53 -36.05
N GLY A 411 24.31 -4.74 -36.33
CA GLY A 411 24.96 -5.08 -37.60
C GLY A 411 26.36 -4.48 -37.81
N MET A 412 26.89 -3.73 -36.83
CA MET A 412 28.21 -3.09 -36.92
C MET A 412 29.33 -3.99 -36.38
N PRO A 413 30.61 -3.65 -36.63
CA PRO A 413 31.74 -4.38 -36.05
C PRO A 413 31.85 -4.15 -34.54
N VAL A 414 32.64 -4.99 -33.87
CA VAL A 414 32.74 -5.09 -32.40
C VAL A 414 33.20 -3.78 -31.75
N ASP A 415 34.05 -3.00 -32.41
CA ASP A 415 34.51 -1.69 -31.94
C ASP A 415 33.37 -0.68 -31.75
N VAL A 416 32.33 -0.73 -32.58
CA VAL A 416 31.13 0.11 -32.42
C VAL A 416 30.29 -0.35 -31.22
N TYR A 417 30.25 -1.66 -30.93
CA TYR A 417 29.63 -2.18 -29.71
C TYR A 417 30.41 -1.74 -28.46
N GLU A 418 31.74 -1.69 -28.52
CA GLU A 418 32.58 -1.20 -27.42
C GLU A 418 32.29 0.26 -27.11
N GLN A 419 32.24 1.12 -28.13
CA GLN A 419 31.87 2.54 -27.98
C GLN A 419 30.46 2.71 -27.40
N CYS A 420 29.51 1.88 -27.85
CA CYS A 420 28.15 1.86 -27.29
C CYS A 420 28.16 1.46 -25.81
N ALA A 421 28.94 0.45 -25.43
CA ALA A 421 29.06 0.01 -24.06
C ALA A 421 29.72 1.08 -23.16
N ASP A 422 30.74 1.80 -23.67
CA ASP A 422 31.36 2.92 -22.95
C ASP A 422 30.39 4.07 -22.72
N GLN A 423 29.57 4.40 -23.73
CA GLN A 423 28.50 5.37 -23.59
C GLN A 423 27.50 4.95 -22.49
N ILE A 424 27.10 3.68 -22.49
CA ILE A 424 26.18 3.13 -21.48
C ILE A 424 26.80 3.23 -20.08
N VAL A 425 28.07 2.85 -19.90
CA VAL A 425 28.75 2.94 -18.59
C VAL A 425 28.74 4.37 -18.06
N SER A 426 29.14 5.34 -18.89
CA SER A 426 29.22 6.74 -18.47
C SER A 426 27.87 7.29 -18.00
N GLU A 427 26.79 6.94 -18.69
CA GLU A 427 25.45 7.37 -18.29
C GLU A 427 24.94 6.64 -17.05
N LEU A 428 25.17 5.34 -16.92
CA LEU A 428 24.77 4.56 -15.74
C LEU A 428 25.45 5.05 -14.46
N GLU A 429 26.74 5.39 -14.51
CA GLU A 429 27.46 6.00 -13.39
C GLU A 429 26.82 7.34 -12.98
N GLY A 430 26.42 8.14 -13.97
CA GLY A 430 25.66 9.37 -13.79
C GLY A 430 24.34 9.14 -13.06
N TRP A 431 23.52 8.23 -13.56
CA TRP A 431 22.25 7.85 -12.91
C TRP A 431 22.46 7.39 -11.47
N LEU A 432 23.42 6.49 -11.22
CA LEU A 432 23.69 6.01 -9.86
C LEU A 432 24.14 7.13 -8.92
N SER A 433 24.76 8.20 -9.41
CA SER A 433 25.17 9.35 -8.60
C SER A 433 24.01 10.31 -8.28
N GLU A 434 23.01 10.40 -9.16
CA GLU A 434 21.88 11.33 -9.05
C GLU A 434 20.60 10.69 -8.47
N LEU A 435 20.54 9.36 -8.40
CA LEU A 435 19.43 8.67 -7.77
C LEU A 435 19.22 9.19 -6.34
N PRO A 436 17.96 9.45 -5.93
CA PRO A 436 17.66 9.88 -4.57
C PRO A 436 18.27 8.93 -3.53
N PRO A 437 18.78 9.44 -2.40
CA PRO A 437 19.39 8.61 -1.37
C PRO A 437 18.40 7.59 -0.78
N ASP A 438 17.10 7.87 -0.84
CA ASP A 438 16.01 7.00 -0.38
C ASP A 438 15.50 6.02 -1.46
N PHE A 439 16.08 6.02 -2.67
CA PHE A 439 15.69 5.09 -3.73
C PHE A 439 15.95 3.64 -3.33
N PHE A 440 17.12 3.38 -2.73
CA PHE A 440 17.49 2.08 -2.20
C PHE A 440 17.03 1.96 -0.74
N PRO A 441 16.25 0.91 -0.39
CA PRO A 441 15.91 0.64 1.00
C PRO A 441 17.16 0.39 1.82
N SER A 442 17.19 0.95 3.01
CA SER A 442 18.12 0.58 4.07
C SER A 442 17.47 -0.48 4.94
N ASP A 443 18.26 -1.46 5.37
CA ASP A 443 17.84 -2.27 6.51
C ASP A 443 17.65 -1.32 7.70
N GLY A 444 16.52 -1.40 8.40
CA GLY A 444 16.26 -0.60 9.59
C GLY A 444 17.40 -0.72 10.61
N PRO A 445 17.55 0.23 11.55
CA PRO A 445 18.44 0.00 12.68
C PRO A 445 18.05 -1.34 13.32
N SER A 446 19.00 -2.27 13.38
CA SER A 446 18.85 -3.48 14.19
C SER A 446 18.49 -3.03 15.60
N GLU A 447 17.38 -3.51 16.17
CA GLU A 447 17.08 -3.33 17.59
C GLU A 447 18.32 -3.75 18.40
N GLY A 448 19.10 -2.77 18.89
CA GLY A 448 20.36 -3.08 19.55
C GLY A 448 21.47 -2.02 19.58
N SER A 449 21.20 -0.72 19.38
CA SER A 449 22.15 0.33 19.76
C SER A 449 21.49 1.72 19.75
N ASP A 450 20.72 2.06 20.78
CA ASP A 450 20.57 3.44 21.26
C ASP A 450 19.67 3.44 22.50
N ASP A 451 20.24 2.99 23.62
CA ASP A 451 19.74 3.31 24.96
C ASP A 451 20.94 3.38 25.94
N GLU A 452 22.01 4.07 25.53
CA GLU A 452 23.01 4.54 26.49
C GLU A 452 22.70 6.02 26.79
N PRO A 453 22.17 6.35 27.97
CA PRO A 453 21.89 7.73 28.33
C PRO A 453 23.20 8.53 28.34
N PRO A 454 23.17 9.84 28.01
CA PRO A 454 24.36 10.66 27.94
C PRO A 454 25.07 10.64 29.30
N ARG A 455 26.27 10.08 29.34
CA ARG A 455 27.11 10.10 30.53
C ARG A 455 27.35 11.56 30.91
N HIS A 456 26.73 11.96 32.02
CA HIS A 456 27.00 13.23 32.67
C HIS A 456 28.50 13.34 32.91
N ASN A 457 29.09 14.34 32.28
CA ASN A 457 30.46 14.77 32.54
C ASN A 457 30.48 15.41 33.94
N ALA A 458 30.74 14.61 34.96
CA ALA A 458 31.04 15.11 36.29
C ALA A 458 32.46 15.70 36.28
N GLY A 459 32.53 17.03 36.31
CA GLY A 459 33.78 17.74 36.55
C GLY A 459 34.23 17.65 38.01
N SER A 460 35.50 18.05 38.21
CA SER A 460 36.25 18.31 39.46
C SER A 460 36.47 17.08 40.36
N GLU A 461 37.69 16.77 40.82
CA GLU A 461 38.80 17.61 41.29
C GLU A 461 40.17 17.04 40.93
#